data_AF-A0A2N2PT15-F1
#
_entry.id   AF-A0A2N2PT15-F1
#
_cell.length_a   1.000
_cell.length_b   1.000
_cell.length_c   1.000
_cell.angle_alpha   90.00
_cell.angle_beta   90.00
_cell.angle_gamma   90.00
#
_symmetry.space_group_name_H-M   'P 1'
#
loop_
_entity.id
_entity.type
_entity.pdbx_description
1 polymer ?
#
loop_
_entity_poly.entity_id
_entity_poly.type
_entity_poly.pdbx_seq_one_letter_code
_entity_poly.pdbx_strand_id
1 'polypeptide(L)'
;GGRDGGIDNDATLEILGQAAVSYARAGADMVAPSGMMDGMVGTIRTALDGAGFHAVSILSYAVKYASAFYGPFRDAAEGAPKFGDRKTHQMDPANVREALRELALDVQEGADMVMIKPALAYLDVIQRVRAACNLPVVAYNVSGEYAMIKAATANGWLDERAVTLELLTGIKRAGADLIISYHSYTASGHELRFLASFTTRAF
;
A
#
# COMPACT_ATOMS: atom_id res chain seq x y z
N GLY A 1 -21.46 22.22 -0.27
CA GLY A 1 -22.34 22.11 -1.45
C GLY A 1 -21.67 21.20 -2.44
N GLY A 2 -22.05 19.93 -2.49
CA GLY A 2 -21.45 18.95 -3.38
C GLY A 2 -22.29 18.77 -4.63
N ARG A 3 -21.73 19.09 -5.79
CA ARG A 3 -22.23 18.64 -7.09
C ARG A 3 -21.02 18.17 -7.91
N ASP A 4 -21.23 17.07 -8.63
CA ASP A 4 -20.33 16.39 -9.57
C ASP A 4 -19.48 15.26 -9.01
N GLY A 5 -20.10 14.13 -8.60
CA GLY A 5 -19.50 12.78 -8.58
C GLY A 5 -18.16 12.56 -7.86
N GLY A 6 -17.61 13.59 -7.22
CA GLY A 6 -16.33 13.62 -6.56
C GLY A 6 -16.45 13.17 -5.11
N ILE A 7 -15.35 12.62 -4.61
CA ILE A 7 -15.23 12.26 -3.20
C ILE A 7 -15.08 13.56 -2.40
N ASP A 8 -15.90 13.75 -1.37
CA ASP A 8 -15.75 14.88 -0.45
C ASP A 8 -14.52 14.63 0.43
N ASN A 9 -13.43 15.36 0.15
CA ASN A 9 -12.15 15.14 0.79
C ASN A 9 -12.23 15.37 2.31
N ASP A 10 -12.76 16.53 2.72
CA ASP A 10 -12.77 16.96 4.12
C ASP A 10 -13.65 16.04 4.98
N ALA A 11 -14.84 15.67 4.49
CA ALA A 11 -15.70 14.71 5.17
C ALA A 11 -15.04 13.33 5.29
N THR A 12 -14.25 12.93 4.29
CA THR A 12 -13.52 11.66 4.32
C THR A 12 -12.38 11.70 5.34
N LEU A 13 -11.63 12.80 5.43
CA LEU A 13 -10.53 12.98 6.38
C LEU A 13 -11.00 12.84 7.84
N GLU A 14 -12.14 13.42 8.18
CA GLU A 14 -12.72 13.32 9.53
C GLU A 14 -12.98 11.85 9.91
N ILE A 15 -13.61 11.09 9.02
CA ILE A 15 -13.91 9.67 9.23
C ILE A 15 -12.62 8.85 9.36
N LEU A 16 -11.61 9.13 8.54
CA LEU A 16 -10.32 8.43 8.58
C LEU A 16 -9.59 8.64 9.91
N GLY A 17 -9.60 9.87 10.45
CA GLY A 17 -9.06 10.17 11.77
C GLY A 17 -9.77 9.39 12.88
N GLN A 18 -11.11 9.36 12.85
CA GLN A 18 -11.91 8.59 13.82
C GLN A 18 -11.63 7.08 13.74
N ALA A 19 -11.54 6.53 12.54
CA ALA A 19 -11.22 5.12 12.31
C ALA A 19 -9.82 4.77 12.85
N ALA A 20 -8.81 5.60 12.58
CA ALA A 20 -7.46 5.38 13.07
C ALA A 20 -7.39 5.34 14.61
N VAL A 21 -8.06 6.27 15.29
CA VAL A 21 -8.15 6.27 16.75
C VAL A 21 -8.90 5.03 17.28
N SER A 22 -9.94 4.60 16.58
CA SER A 22 -10.67 3.37 16.92
C SER A 22 -9.75 2.14 16.86
N TYR A 23 -8.95 2.00 15.80
CA TYR A 23 -7.98 0.90 15.67
C TYR A 23 -6.87 0.98 16.72
N ALA A 24 -6.36 2.18 17.02
CA ALA A 24 -5.38 2.38 18.07
C ALA A 24 -5.93 1.97 19.46
N ARG A 25 -7.18 2.31 19.78
CA ARG A 25 -7.87 1.87 21.01
C ARG A 25 -8.04 0.35 21.07
N ALA A 26 -8.20 -0.30 19.91
CA ALA A 26 -8.27 -1.75 19.81
C ALA A 26 -6.89 -2.44 19.92
N GLY A 27 -5.80 -1.68 20.05
CA GLY A 27 -4.45 -2.19 20.23
C GLY A 27 -3.63 -2.34 18.94
N ALA A 28 -4.00 -1.65 17.86
CA ALA A 28 -3.18 -1.62 16.66
C ALA A 28 -1.87 -0.85 16.90
N ASP A 29 -0.72 -1.48 16.66
CA ASP A 29 0.59 -0.83 16.70
C ASP A 29 0.83 0.13 15.52
N MET A 30 0.10 -0.09 14.42
CA MET A 30 0.26 0.65 13.18
C MET A 30 -1.08 0.76 12.45
N VAL A 31 -1.33 1.91 11.85
CA VAL A 31 -2.41 2.14 10.88
C VAL A 31 -1.83 2.34 9.49
N ALA A 32 -2.52 1.84 8.47
CA ALA A 32 -2.02 1.85 7.10
C ALA A 32 -3.07 2.46 6.13
N PRO A 33 -3.25 3.79 6.16
CA PRO A 33 -4.30 4.44 5.41
C PRO A 33 -4.05 4.36 3.91
N SER A 34 -5.06 3.95 3.15
CA SER A 34 -4.91 3.66 1.70
C SER A 34 -5.87 4.42 0.79
N GLY A 35 -6.49 5.48 1.33
CA GLY A 35 -7.49 6.29 0.63
C GLY A 35 -6.95 7.15 -0.50
N MET A 36 -5.67 7.57 -0.43
CA MET A 36 -5.09 8.61 -1.29
C MET A 36 -5.89 9.92 -1.24
N MET A 37 -6.24 10.36 -0.03
CA MET A 37 -6.90 11.65 0.20
C MET A 37 -5.82 12.68 0.54
N ASP A 38 -5.93 13.90 0.01
CA ASP A 38 -5.00 14.98 0.32
C ASP A 38 -5.10 15.34 1.81
N GLY A 39 -3.98 15.40 2.54
CA GLY A 39 -3.95 15.70 3.98
C GLY A 39 -4.32 14.53 4.90
N MET A 40 -4.43 13.31 4.35
CA MET A 40 -4.82 12.11 5.09
C MET A 40 -3.86 11.75 6.21
N VAL A 41 -2.55 11.79 5.95
CA VAL A 41 -1.55 11.42 6.94
C VAL A 41 -1.56 12.42 8.09
N GLY A 42 -1.56 13.72 7.78
CA GLY A 42 -1.54 14.78 8.79
C GLY A 42 -2.77 14.77 9.69
N THR A 43 -3.94 14.50 9.09
CA THR A 43 -5.20 14.38 9.83
C THR A 43 -5.18 13.17 10.76
N ILE A 44 -4.73 12.01 10.27
CA ILE A 44 -4.62 10.80 11.10
C ILE A 44 -3.61 10.99 12.23
N ARG A 45 -2.45 11.58 11.94
CA ARG A 45 -1.42 11.86 12.94
C ARG A 45 -1.97 12.77 14.04
N THR A 46 -2.62 13.87 13.67
CA THR A 46 -3.26 14.81 14.60
C THR A 46 -4.33 14.11 15.45
N ALA A 47 -5.16 13.26 14.86
CA ALA A 47 -6.22 12.54 15.57
C ALA A 47 -5.65 11.52 16.59
N LEU A 48 -4.64 10.75 16.19
CA LEU A 48 -3.95 9.81 17.07
C LEU A 48 -3.28 10.54 18.23
N ASP A 49 -2.58 11.64 17.96
CA ASP A 49 -1.89 12.42 18.99
C ASP A 49 -2.86 13.09 19.95
N GLY A 50 -3.96 13.67 19.45
CA GLY A 50 -5.02 14.24 20.28
C GLY A 50 -5.72 13.21 21.18
N ALA A 51 -5.68 11.93 20.80
CA ALA A 51 -6.21 10.81 21.59
C ALA A 51 -5.13 10.11 22.46
N GLY A 52 -3.88 10.59 22.47
CA GLY A 52 -2.78 10.06 23.28
C GLY A 52 -2.03 8.86 22.68
N PHE A 53 -2.24 8.55 21.40
CA PHE A 53 -1.64 7.41 20.69
C PHE A 53 -0.38 7.78 19.89
N HIS A 54 0.59 8.41 20.54
CA HIS A 54 1.83 8.89 19.90
C HIS A 54 2.72 7.75 19.35
N ALA A 55 2.64 6.56 19.94
CA ALA A 55 3.47 5.42 19.55
C ALA A 55 2.88 4.62 18.36
N VAL A 56 1.63 4.88 17.98
CA VAL A 56 1.00 4.18 16.85
C VAL A 56 1.58 4.71 15.56
N SER A 57 2.22 3.82 14.79
CA SER A 57 2.90 4.17 13.55
C SER A 57 1.92 4.35 12.38
N ILE A 58 2.30 5.16 11.39
CA ILE A 58 1.55 5.36 10.15
C ILE A 58 2.36 4.81 8.97
N LEU A 59 1.86 3.74 8.34
CA LEU A 59 2.34 3.24 7.07
C LEU A 59 1.51 3.82 5.93
N SER A 60 1.97 4.95 5.38
CA SER A 60 1.22 5.61 4.31
C SER A 60 1.33 4.83 3.01
N TYR A 61 0.19 4.65 2.32
CA TYR A 61 0.16 4.22 0.91
C TYR A 61 0.54 5.38 -0.03
N ALA A 62 1.62 6.08 0.28
CA ALA A 62 2.03 7.34 -0.33
C ALA A 62 2.08 7.32 -1.86
N VAL A 63 2.42 6.17 -2.44
CA VAL A 63 2.45 5.99 -3.89
C VAL A 63 1.54 4.83 -4.28
N LYS A 64 0.29 5.15 -4.60
CA LYS A 64 -0.72 4.16 -5.01
C LYS A 64 -1.31 4.49 -6.37
N TYR A 65 -0.97 3.65 -7.34
CA TYR A 65 -1.40 3.81 -8.72
C TYR A 65 -2.80 3.25 -9.00
N ALA A 66 -3.49 3.85 -9.96
CA ALA A 66 -4.73 3.36 -10.56
C ALA A 66 -4.46 2.14 -11.44
N SER A 67 -4.20 1.00 -10.81
CA SER A 67 -3.67 -0.19 -11.49
C SER A 67 -4.75 -1.23 -11.85
N ALA A 68 -4.51 -1.93 -12.97
CA ALA A 68 -5.27 -3.11 -13.38
C ALA A 68 -4.95 -4.36 -12.56
N PHE A 69 -3.83 -4.40 -11.82
CA PHE A 69 -3.45 -5.56 -11.01
C PHE A 69 -4.33 -5.79 -9.77
N TYR A 70 -5.31 -4.92 -9.50
CA TYR A 70 -6.18 -5.05 -8.33
C TYR A 70 -7.41 -5.95 -8.53
N GLY A 71 -7.64 -6.47 -9.74
CA GLY A 71 -8.81 -7.30 -10.07
C GLY A 71 -9.11 -8.38 -9.02
N PRO A 72 -8.18 -9.32 -8.76
CA PRO A 72 -8.45 -10.41 -7.82
C PRO A 72 -8.69 -9.94 -6.36
N PHE A 73 -8.09 -8.82 -5.95
CA PHE A 73 -8.38 -8.23 -4.64
C PHE A 73 -9.80 -7.66 -4.56
N ARG A 74 -10.29 -7.03 -5.64
CA ARG A 74 -11.65 -6.48 -5.68
C ARG A 74 -12.69 -7.57 -5.58
N ASP A 75 -12.44 -8.72 -6.21
CA ASP A 75 -13.30 -9.89 -6.11
C ASP A 75 -13.32 -10.44 -4.69
N ALA A 76 -12.16 -10.53 -4.04
CA ALA A 76 -12.04 -11.06 -2.67
C ALA A 76 -12.58 -10.10 -1.58
N ALA A 77 -12.46 -8.79 -1.78
CA ALA A 77 -12.83 -7.77 -0.79
C ALA A 77 -14.25 -7.21 -0.98
N GLU A 78 -15.04 -7.74 -1.93
CA GLU A 78 -16.32 -7.18 -2.39
C GLU A 78 -16.24 -5.66 -2.73
N GLY A 79 -15.04 -5.19 -3.05
CA GLY A 79 -14.66 -3.77 -3.02
C GLY A 79 -14.61 -3.08 -4.38
N ALA A 80 -15.16 -3.72 -5.41
CA ALA A 80 -15.30 -3.10 -6.74
C ALA A 80 -16.16 -1.83 -6.63
N PRO A 81 -15.79 -0.72 -7.29
CA PRO A 81 -16.65 0.46 -7.32
C PRO A 81 -18.01 0.08 -7.90
N LYS A 82 -19.10 0.41 -7.19
CA LYS A 82 -20.47 0.20 -7.71
C LYS A 82 -20.75 1.10 -8.91
N PHE A 83 -20.08 2.26 -8.99
CA PHE A 83 -20.11 3.20 -10.12
C PHE A 83 -18.73 3.90 -10.25
N GLY A 84 -18.32 4.24 -11.48
CA GLY A 84 -17.09 4.99 -11.78
C GLY A 84 -15.79 4.18 -11.68
N ASP A 85 -14.64 4.87 -11.73
CA ASP A 85 -13.32 4.31 -11.47
C ASP A 85 -12.60 5.07 -10.34
N ARG A 86 -11.47 4.54 -9.85
CA ARG A 86 -10.69 5.16 -8.77
C ARG A 86 -9.62 6.13 -9.28
N LYS A 87 -9.66 6.54 -10.55
CA LYS A 87 -8.63 7.42 -11.14
C LYS A 87 -8.68 8.84 -10.61
N THR A 88 -9.74 9.21 -9.90
CA THR A 88 -9.88 10.55 -9.30
C THR A 88 -9.00 10.76 -8.07
N HIS A 89 -8.48 9.69 -7.46
CA HIS A 89 -7.64 9.76 -6.27
C HIS A 89 -6.43 8.81 -6.33
N GLN A 90 -6.45 7.77 -7.17
CA GLN A 90 -5.26 6.96 -7.42
C GLN A 90 -4.45 7.52 -8.59
N MET A 91 -3.13 7.46 -8.47
CA MET A 91 -2.22 8.11 -9.42
C MET A 91 -2.25 7.46 -10.81
N ASP A 92 -2.00 8.25 -11.85
CA ASP A 92 -1.83 7.76 -13.22
C ASP A 92 -0.56 6.88 -13.32
N PRO A 93 -0.66 5.61 -13.75
CA PRO A 93 0.49 4.73 -14.00
C PRO A 93 1.60 5.33 -14.87
N ALA A 94 1.28 6.28 -15.75
CA ALA A 94 2.27 6.94 -16.61
C ALA A 94 3.16 7.95 -15.84
N ASN A 95 2.82 8.31 -14.61
CA ASN A 95 3.44 9.41 -13.89
C ASN A 95 4.33 8.96 -12.74
N VAL A 96 5.65 9.15 -12.93
CA VAL A 96 6.64 8.91 -11.87
C VAL A 96 6.98 10.17 -11.07
N ARG A 97 6.74 11.37 -11.63
CA ARG A 97 7.11 12.63 -10.96
C ARG A 97 6.16 12.95 -9.80
N GLU A 98 4.88 12.65 -9.99
CA GLU A 98 3.85 12.75 -8.95
C GLU A 98 4.17 11.88 -7.75
N ALA A 99 4.75 10.68 -7.95
CA ALA A 99 5.12 9.79 -6.85
C ALA A 99 6.06 10.46 -5.83
N LEU A 100 7.02 11.26 -6.30
CA LEU A 100 7.95 11.96 -5.43
C LEU A 100 7.30 13.17 -4.74
N ARG A 101 6.26 13.75 -5.33
CA ARG A 101 5.48 14.82 -4.72
C ARG A 101 4.61 14.27 -3.58
N GLU A 102 3.83 13.22 -3.85
CA GLU A 102 2.99 12.57 -2.84
C GLU A 102 3.83 12.04 -1.67
N LEU A 103 4.96 11.38 -1.99
CA LEU A 103 5.95 10.98 -1.00
C LEU A 103 6.38 12.14 -0.09
N ALA A 104 6.75 13.28 -0.67
CA ALA A 104 7.25 14.40 0.11
C ALA A 104 6.18 14.98 1.05
N LEU A 105 4.92 15.02 0.60
CA LEU A 105 3.79 15.48 1.41
C LEU A 105 3.56 14.54 2.60
N ASP A 106 3.41 13.24 2.35
CA ASP A 106 3.15 12.27 3.41
C ASP A 106 4.28 12.19 4.45
N VAL A 107 5.54 12.33 4.01
CA VAL A 107 6.70 12.42 4.91
C VAL A 107 6.61 13.68 5.79
N GLN A 108 6.25 14.84 5.21
CA GLN A 108 6.09 16.08 5.96
C GLN A 108 4.91 16.02 6.95
N GLU A 109 3.87 15.28 6.60
CA GLU A 109 2.66 15.10 7.40
C GLU A 109 2.82 14.09 8.55
N GLY A 110 3.95 13.38 8.63
CA GLY A 110 4.29 12.51 9.75
C GLY A 110 4.06 11.02 9.50
N ALA A 111 4.20 10.56 8.25
CA ALA A 111 4.31 9.13 7.98
C ALA A 111 5.58 8.55 8.64
N ASP A 112 5.47 7.35 9.20
CA ASP A 112 6.60 6.61 9.79
C ASP A 112 7.22 5.64 8.77
N MET A 113 6.42 5.19 7.81
CA MET A 113 6.80 4.35 6.68
C MET A 113 5.99 4.73 5.44
N VAL A 114 6.54 4.47 4.26
CA VAL A 114 5.89 4.78 2.98
C VAL A 114 5.79 3.54 2.11
N MET A 115 4.67 3.39 1.40
CA MET A 115 4.40 2.23 0.56
C MET A 115 4.19 2.60 -0.91
N ILE A 116 4.78 1.78 -1.78
CA ILE A 116 4.50 1.76 -3.21
C ILE A 116 3.58 0.58 -3.53
N LYS A 117 2.52 0.85 -4.28
CA LYS A 117 1.53 -0.15 -4.71
C LYS A 117 1.02 0.15 -6.13
N PRO A 118 1.07 -0.81 -7.07
CA PRO A 118 1.68 -2.16 -7.03
C PRO A 118 3.21 -2.17 -6.96
N ALA A 119 3.84 -3.37 -6.97
CA ALA A 119 5.29 -3.50 -6.85
C ALA A 119 6.01 -3.87 -8.16
N LEU A 120 5.67 -5.00 -8.78
CA LEU A 120 6.43 -5.59 -9.89
C LEU A 120 6.52 -4.66 -11.11
N ALA A 121 5.39 -4.03 -11.47
CA ALA A 121 5.35 -3.09 -12.60
C ALA A 121 5.91 -1.70 -12.28
N TYR A 122 6.34 -1.46 -11.03
CA TYR A 122 6.71 -0.14 -10.50
C TYR A 122 8.05 -0.20 -9.72
N LEU A 123 8.93 -1.15 -10.07
CA LEU A 123 10.24 -1.29 -9.45
C LEU A 123 11.12 -0.04 -9.63
N ASP A 124 10.96 0.66 -10.75
CA ASP A 124 11.62 1.94 -11.01
C ASP A 124 11.13 3.05 -10.06
N VAL A 125 9.84 3.04 -9.71
CA VAL A 125 9.26 3.96 -8.73
C VAL A 125 9.77 3.64 -7.34
N ILE A 126 9.82 2.36 -6.95
CA ILE A 126 10.41 1.94 -5.67
C ILE A 126 11.86 2.43 -5.56
N GLN A 127 12.65 2.29 -6.62
CA GLN A 127 14.04 2.76 -6.65
C GLN A 127 14.14 4.29 -6.46
N ARG A 128 13.28 5.06 -7.14
CA ARG A 128 13.26 6.52 -7.01
C ARG A 128 12.82 6.97 -5.62
N VAL A 129 11.80 6.33 -5.04
CA VAL A 129 11.34 6.60 -3.68
C VAL A 129 12.45 6.28 -2.67
N ARG A 130 13.10 5.13 -2.78
CA ARG A 130 14.23 4.74 -1.90
C ARG A 130 15.40 5.73 -1.98
N ALA A 131 15.65 6.31 -3.15
CA ALA A 131 16.70 7.32 -3.34
C ALA A 131 16.35 8.69 -2.75
N ALA A 132 15.05 9.02 -2.65
CA ALA A 132 14.55 10.30 -2.17
C ALA A 132 14.05 10.28 -0.71
N CYS A 133 13.83 9.11 -0.13
CA CYS A 133 13.24 8.92 1.19
C CYS A 133 14.22 8.26 2.17
N ASN A 134 14.23 8.75 3.41
CA ASN A 134 14.99 8.15 4.51
C ASN A 134 14.13 7.24 5.41
N LEU A 135 12.81 7.24 5.24
CA LEU A 135 11.91 6.33 5.95
C LEU A 135 12.00 4.92 5.38
N PRO A 136 11.60 3.88 6.15
CA PRO A 136 11.47 2.54 5.61
C PRO A 136 10.48 2.51 4.43
N VAL A 137 10.92 1.90 3.34
CA VAL A 137 10.14 1.75 2.11
C VAL A 137 9.46 0.38 2.09
N VAL A 138 8.16 0.36 1.92
CA VAL A 138 7.36 -0.86 1.80
C VAL A 138 6.89 -1.03 0.37
N ALA A 139 6.90 -2.25 -0.15
CA ALA A 139 6.32 -2.56 -1.45
C ALA A 139 5.20 -3.58 -1.29
N TYR A 140 4.07 -3.34 -1.95
CA TYR A 140 2.97 -4.31 -1.97
C TYR A 140 3.01 -5.12 -3.26
N ASN A 141 3.39 -6.39 -3.15
CA ASN A 141 3.18 -7.38 -4.20
C ASN A 141 1.69 -7.82 -4.22
N VAL A 142 0.93 -7.25 -5.14
CA VAL A 142 -0.53 -7.23 -5.11
C VAL A 142 -1.17 -8.50 -5.69
N SER A 143 -2.50 -8.58 -5.55
CA SER A 143 -3.29 -9.76 -5.88
C SER A 143 -3.16 -10.21 -7.34
N GLY A 144 -3.09 -9.28 -8.29
CA GLY A 144 -2.92 -9.60 -9.72
C GLY A 144 -1.54 -10.16 -10.03
N GLU A 145 -0.50 -9.61 -9.40
CA GLU A 145 0.88 -10.10 -9.56
C GLU A 145 1.01 -11.53 -8.97
N TYR A 146 0.41 -11.79 -7.82
CA TYR A 146 0.28 -13.14 -7.25
C TYR A 146 -0.48 -14.08 -8.19
N ALA A 147 -1.64 -13.65 -8.68
CA ALA A 147 -2.49 -14.47 -9.55
C ALA A 147 -1.81 -14.82 -10.89
N MET A 148 -0.99 -13.91 -11.44
CA MET A 148 -0.20 -14.18 -12.65
C MET A 148 0.77 -15.35 -12.44
N ILE A 149 1.51 -15.35 -11.32
CA ILE A 149 2.43 -16.44 -11.00
C ILE A 149 1.64 -17.75 -10.83
N LYS A 150 0.56 -17.73 -10.05
CA LYS A 150 -0.28 -18.92 -9.84
C LYS A 150 -0.87 -19.47 -11.14
N ALA A 151 -1.30 -18.61 -12.05
CA ALA A 151 -1.83 -19.04 -13.34
C ALA A 151 -0.73 -19.65 -14.22
N ALA A 152 0.44 -19.01 -14.32
CA ALA A 152 1.55 -19.54 -15.10
C ALA A 152 2.07 -20.89 -14.58
N THR A 153 2.15 -21.05 -13.25
CA THR A 153 2.65 -22.29 -12.63
C THR A 153 1.62 -23.42 -12.71
N ALA A 154 0.32 -23.11 -12.59
CA ALA A 154 -0.74 -24.09 -12.81
C ALA A 154 -0.76 -24.63 -14.26
N ASN A 155 -0.28 -23.85 -15.23
CA ASN A 155 -0.11 -24.30 -16.62
C ASN A 155 1.24 -24.98 -16.88
N GLY A 156 2.09 -25.14 -15.85
CA GLY A 156 3.42 -25.75 -15.96
C GLY A 156 4.44 -24.89 -16.73
N TRP A 157 4.19 -23.59 -16.90
CA TRP A 157 5.09 -22.71 -17.66
C TRP A 157 6.31 -22.27 -16.85
N LEU A 158 6.16 -22.17 -15.53
CA LEU A 158 7.19 -21.68 -14.61
C LEU A 158 7.26 -22.58 -13.38
N ASP A 159 8.46 -22.69 -12.81
CA ASP A 159 8.63 -23.20 -11.44
C ASP A 159 8.20 -22.12 -10.45
N GLU A 160 7.16 -22.41 -9.65
CA GLU A 160 6.55 -21.42 -8.75
C GLU A 160 7.55 -20.87 -7.75
N ARG A 161 8.34 -21.75 -7.14
CA ARG A 161 9.27 -21.37 -6.10
C ARG A 161 10.34 -20.43 -6.65
N ALA A 162 10.99 -20.82 -7.74
CA ALA A 162 12.06 -20.04 -8.35
C ALA A 162 11.57 -18.64 -8.74
N VAL A 163 10.44 -18.55 -9.45
CA VAL A 163 9.95 -17.25 -9.93
C VAL A 163 9.44 -16.37 -8.79
N THR A 164 8.80 -16.92 -7.75
CA THR A 164 8.39 -16.14 -6.58
C THR A 164 9.60 -15.57 -5.84
N LEU A 165 10.65 -16.37 -5.63
CA LEU A 165 11.87 -15.89 -4.97
C LEU A 165 12.58 -14.83 -5.81
N GLU A 166 12.64 -14.99 -7.13
CA GLU A 166 13.23 -14.01 -8.04
C GLU A 166 12.44 -12.68 -8.04
N LEU A 167 11.11 -12.75 -8.06
CA LEU A 167 10.22 -11.59 -7.97
C LEU A 167 10.44 -10.83 -6.66
N LEU A 168 10.41 -11.51 -5.51
CA LEU A 168 10.61 -10.89 -4.20
C LEU A 168 12.01 -10.30 -4.07
N THR A 169 13.02 -10.98 -4.63
CA THR A 169 14.40 -10.46 -4.70
C THR A 169 14.47 -9.19 -5.55
N GLY A 170 13.75 -9.15 -6.67
CA GLY A 170 13.65 -7.96 -7.52
C GLY A 170 13.07 -6.75 -6.77
N ILE A 171 11.98 -6.96 -6.02
CA ILE A 171 11.37 -5.92 -5.18
C ILE A 171 12.33 -5.45 -4.09
N LYS A 172 13.00 -6.38 -3.40
CA LYS A 172 13.99 -6.05 -2.36
C LYS A 172 15.16 -5.25 -2.94
N ARG A 173 15.71 -5.70 -4.08
CA ARG A 173 16.81 -5.04 -4.81
C ARG A 173 16.43 -3.64 -5.29
N ALA A 174 15.18 -3.42 -5.67
CA ALA A 174 14.69 -2.10 -6.07
C ALA A 174 14.71 -1.10 -4.91
N GLY A 175 14.76 -1.53 -3.66
CA GLY A 175 14.92 -0.65 -2.51
C GLY A 175 13.86 -0.81 -1.42
N ALA A 176 12.98 -1.81 -1.52
CA ALA A 176 12.01 -2.07 -0.47
C ALA A 176 12.72 -2.62 0.79
N ASP A 177 12.43 -2.04 1.94
CA ASP A 177 12.82 -2.53 3.26
C ASP A 177 11.92 -3.69 3.69
N LEU A 178 10.60 -3.57 3.44
CA LEU A 178 9.60 -4.59 3.72
C LEU A 178 8.76 -4.90 2.47
N ILE A 179 8.29 -6.14 2.36
CA ILE A 179 7.39 -6.56 1.28
C ILE A 179 6.13 -7.16 1.87
N ILE A 180 4.97 -6.62 1.47
CA ILE A 180 3.66 -7.22 1.73
C ILE A 180 3.32 -8.08 0.52
N SER A 181 3.13 -9.38 0.73
CA SER A 181 2.85 -10.32 -0.35
C SER A 181 1.92 -11.46 0.09
N TYR A 182 1.08 -11.93 -0.82
CA TYR A 182 0.29 -13.16 -0.67
C TYR A 182 1.15 -14.43 -0.70
N HIS A 183 2.40 -14.35 -1.19
CA HIS A 183 3.37 -15.45 -1.15
C HIS A 183 4.02 -15.62 0.22
N SER A 184 3.69 -14.78 1.22
CA SER A 184 4.42 -14.76 2.51
C SER A 184 4.46 -16.10 3.22
N TYR A 185 3.38 -16.89 3.18
CA TYR A 185 3.33 -18.21 3.82
C TYR A 185 4.20 -19.25 3.10
N THR A 186 4.21 -19.25 1.76
CA THR A 186 5.03 -20.20 0.99
C THR A 186 6.51 -19.81 0.98
N ALA A 187 6.82 -18.51 1.10
CA ALA A 187 8.18 -18.01 1.10
C ALA A 187 8.85 -18.04 2.48
N SER A 188 8.10 -17.96 3.59
CA SER A 188 8.65 -17.93 4.96
C SER A 188 9.19 -19.28 5.46
N GLY A 189 8.79 -20.40 4.86
CA GLY A 189 9.36 -21.73 5.14
C GLY A 189 10.82 -21.93 4.70
N HIS A 190 11.45 -20.91 4.11
CA HIS A 190 12.73 -21.02 3.39
C HIS A 190 13.75 -19.91 3.73
N GLU A 191 13.83 -19.47 5.00
CA GLU A 191 14.83 -18.52 5.52
C GLU A 191 14.85 -17.11 4.89
N LEU A 192 13.76 -16.66 4.27
CA LEU A 192 13.62 -15.24 3.91
C LEU A 192 13.21 -14.42 5.14
N ARG A 193 14.17 -13.82 5.85
CA ARG A 193 13.95 -12.87 6.97
C ARG A 193 13.35 -11.51 6.54
N PHE A 194 12.65 -11.46 5.39
CA PHE A 194 12.29 -10.21 4.70
C PHE A 194 10.78 -9.96 4.56
N LEU A 195 9.95 -10.87 5.07
CA LEU A 195 8.50 -10.82 4.90
C LEU A 195 7.83 -10.40 6.21
N ALA A 196 7.22 -9.22 6.19
CA ALA A 196 6.21 -8.90 7.19
C ALA A 196 4.92 -9.63 6.78
N SER A 197 4.62 -10.74 7.44
CA SER A 197 3.32 -11.38 7.33
C SER A 197 2.30 -10.54 8.09
N PHE A 198 1.59 -9.66 7.40
CA PHE A 198 0.32 -9.15 7.89
C PHE A 198 -0.75 -10.14 7.44
N THR A 199 -1.10 -11.09 8.31
CA THR A 199 -2.41 -11.71 8.21
C THR A 199 -3.42 -10.58 8.41
N THR A 200 -4.09 -10.18 7.33
CA THR A 200 -5.33 -9.42 7.41
C THR A 200 -6.34 -10.27 8.18
N ARG A 201 -6.32 -10.20 9.52
CA ARG A 201 -7.59 -10.23 10.24
C ARG A 201 -8.30 -8.99 9.73
N ALA A 202 -9.38 -9.25 9.01
CA ALA A 202 -10.15 -8.27 8.29
C ALA A 202 -10.40 -7.00 9.13
N PHE A 203 -10.36 -5.87 8.44
CA PHE A 203 -11.18 -4.72 8.80
C PHE A 203 -12.64 -5.13 8.97
#